data_AF-A0A315CE92-F1
#
_entry.id   AF-A0A315CE92-F1
#
_cell.length_a   1.000
_cell.length_b   1.000
_cell.length_c   1.000
_cell.angle_alpha   90.00
_cell.angle_beta   90.00
_cell.angle_gamma   90.00
#
_symmetry.space_group_name_H-M   'P 1'
#
loop_
_entity.id
_entity.type
_entity.pdbx_description
1 polymer ?
#
loop_
_entity_poly.entity_id
_entity_poly.type
_entity_poly.pdbx_seq_one_letter_code
_entity_poly.pdbx_strand_id
1 'polypeptide(L)'
;MNFLTKWFAKAKPVETPQYEKPTIDCSNLILLSGPAYGDKTFFGSFLLNAVSVREWSLEHSKSVWSTANLEQQARVFLPIWLEGATYDSDSYITLIDLPMRQVLVPYTYDFYLKGWLSVYCHQCSKFYDTLVDNDHSHQKVGHTSNWTEEWLCPSGHILHHKEQEVRWIVRKTKQD
;
A
#
# COMPACT_ATOMS: atom_id res chain seq x y z
N MET A 1 56.59 3.64 27.14
CA MET A 1 56.03 2.46 26.47
C MET A 1 54.66 2.16 27.05
N ASN A 2 53.75 1.69 26.20
CA ASN A 2 52.36 1.27 26.47
C ASN A 2 51.31 2.39 26.54
N PHE A 3 51.05 2.98 25.38
CA PHE A 3 49.72 3.45 25.01
C PHE A 3 49.10 2.42 24.06
N LEU A 4 47.77 2.28 24.13
CA LEU A 4 46.87 1.46 23.30
C LEU A 4 46.59 0.06 23.82
N THR A 5 45.43 -0.10 24.46
CA THR A 5 44.40 -1.08 24.07
C THR A 5 43.21 -0.94 25.01
N LYS A 6 42.15 -0.21 24.59
CA LYS A 6 40.78 -0.35 25.14
C LYS A 6 39.78 0.52 24.39
N TRP A 7 39.55 0.26 23.11
CA TRP A 7 38.43 0.89 22.38
C TRP A 7 37.77 -0.11 21.41
N PHE A 8 37.13 -1.13 21.98
CA PHE A 8 36.01 -1.82 21.32
C PHE A 8 34.88 -1.91 22.34
N ALA A 9 34.17 -0.80 22.51
CA ALA A 9 32.85 -0.87 23.14
C ALA A 9 31.97 -1.73 22.23
N LYS A 10 31.52 -2.89 22.74
CA LYS A 10 30.52 -3.72 22.07
C LYS A 10 29.31 -2.84 21.79
N ALA A 11 29.05 -2.52 20.52
CA ALA A 11 27.80 -1.89 20.12
C ALA A 11 26.67 -2.78 20.64
N LYS A 12 25.70 -2.19 21.36
CA LYS A 12 24.46 -2.91 21.69
C LYS A 12 23.86 -3.40 20.37
N PRO A 13 23.41 -4.67 20.28
CA PRO A 13 22.70 -5.11 19.09
C PRO A 13 21.52 -4.15 18.86
N VAL A 14 21.42 -3.62 17.65
CA VAL A 14 20.28 -2.79 17.26
C VAL A 14 19.08 -3.73 17.30
N GLU A 15 18.17 -3.52 18.26
CA GLU A 15 16.92 -4.26 18.33
C GLU A 15 16.13 -3.98 17.05
N THR A 16 15.96 -5.01 16.23
CA THR A 16 15.11 -4.92 15.04
C THR A 16 13.66 -4.79 15.50
N PRO A 17 12.93 -3.74 15.07
CA PRO A 17 11.54 -3.58 15.47
C PRO A 17 10.74 -4.81 15.03
N GLN A 18 9.97 -5.35 15.97
CA GLN A 18 9.11 -6.50 15.76
C GLN A 18 7.70 -6.03 15.44
N TYR A 19 7.04 -6.72 14.53
CA TYR A 19 5.67 -6.42 14.16
C TYR A 19 4.71 -6.82 15.28
N GLU A 20 3.93 -5.86 15.76
CA GLU A 20 2.85 -6.08 16.72
C GLU A 20 1.58 -6.44 15.95
N LYS A 21 1.02 -7.61 16.23
CA LYS A 21 -0.19 -8.07 15.54
C LYS A 21 -1.39 -7.20 15.96
N PRO A 22 -2.29 -6.84 15.04
CA PRO A 22 -3.53 -6.15 15.37
C PRO A 22 -4.35 -6.98 16.36
N THR A 23 -4.94 -6.33 17.35
CA THR A 23 -5.86 -6.95 18.31
C THR A 23 -7.28 -7.06 17.77
N ILE A 24 -7.57 -6.39 16.65
CA ILE A 24 -8.87 -6.39 16.00
C ILE A 24 -8.94 -7.53 14.99
N ASP A 25 -10.11 -8.17 14.93
CA ASP A 25 -10.39 -9.18 13.93
C ASP A 25 -10.64 -8.53 12.57
N CYS A 26 -10.39 -9.32 11.51
CA CYS A 26 -10.65 -8.89 10.14
C CYS A 26 -12.15 -8.97 9.82
N SER A 27 -12.75 -7.85 9.43
CA SER A 27 -14.08 -7.85 8.80
C SER A 27 -14.00 -8.26 7.32
N ASN A 28 -15.16 -8.37 6.67
CA ASN A 28 -15.24 -8.59 5.22
C ASN A 28 -14.72 -7.40 4.38
N LEU A 29 -14.72 -6.18 4.93
CA LEU A 29 -14.34 -4.95 4.23
C LEU A 29 -13.23 -4.21 4.96
N ILE A 30 -12.10 -4.02 4.29
CA ILE A 30 -10.95 -3.29 4.80
C ILE A 30 -10.92 -1.91 4.16
N LEU A 31 -10.84 -0.84 4.95
CA LEU A 31 -10.49 0.47 4.41
C LEU A 31 -9.02 0.45 4.02
N LEU A 32 -8.76 0.46 2.70
CA LEU A 32 -7.43 0.39 2.14
C LEU A 32 -6.78 1.78 2.05
N SER A 33 -7.53 2.75 1.53
CA SER A 33 -7.08 4.14 1.36
C SER A 33 -8.25 5.10 1.51
N GLY A 34 -7.96 6.33 1.93
CA GLY A 34 -8.94 7.40 2.00
C GLY A 34 -8.68 8.40 3.12
N PRO A 35 -9.56 9.42 3.25
CA PRO A 35 -9.37 10.52 4.19
C PRO A 35 -9.24 10.10 5.67
N ALA A 36 -9.79 8.95 6.06
CA ALA A 36 -9.71 8.46 7.44
C ALA A 36 -8.27 8.15 7.89
N TYR A 37 -7.36 7.83 6.96
CA TYR A 37 -5.93 7.69 7.26
C TYR A 37 -5.13 9.00 7.15
N GLY A 38 -5.78 10.10 6.79
CA GLY A 38 -5.10 11.36 6.48
C GLY A 38 -4.34 11.32 5.15
N ASP A 39 -4.72 10.44 4.23
CA ASP A 39 -4.12 10.37 2.89
C ASP A 39 -4.35 11.68 2.13
N LYS A 40 -3.28 12.25 1.59
CA LYS A 40 -3.36 13.50 0.81
C LYS A 40 -3.76 13.30 -0.64
N THR A 41 -3.53 12.09 -1.16
CA THR A 41 -3.76 11.74 -2.56
C THR A 41 -5.09 10.99 -2.77
N PHE A 42 -5.75 10.55 -1.70
CA PHE A 42 -7.01 9.80 -1.78
C PHE A 42 -8.14 10.63 -1.17
N PHE A 43 -9.02 11.13 -2.03
CA PHE A 43 -10.20 11.89 -1.64
C PHE A 43 -11.45 11.00 -1.50
N GLY A 44 -11.46 9.85 -2.17
CA GLY A 44 -12.44 8.77 -1.98
C GLY A 44 -11.98 7.76 -0.93
N SER A 45 -12.92 6.96 -0.41
CA SER A 45 -12.59 5.81 0.44
C SER A 45 -12.62 4.52 -0.38
N PHE A 46 -11.50 3.79 -0.39
CA PHE A 46 -11.30 2.56 -1.15
C PHE A 46 -11.42 1.37 -0.21
N LEU A 47 -12.47 0.57 -0.38
CA LEU A 47 -12.80 -0.56 0.47
C LEU A 47 -12.45 -1.87 -0.24
N LEU A 48 -11.58 -2.67 0.37
CA LEU A 48 -11.10 -3.93 -0.15
C LEU A 48 -11.90 -5.09 0.46
N ASN A 49 -12.36 -6.00 -0.40
CA ASN A 49 -12.94 -7.25 0.04
C ASN A 49 -11.83 -8.17 0.61
N ALA A 50 -11.87 -8.37 1.92
CA ALA A 50 -10.88 -9.17 2.65
C ALA A 50 -10.87 -10.64 2.22
N VAL A 51 -12.05 -11.19 1.90
CA VAL A 51 -12.17 -12.59 1.49
C VAL A 51 -11.58 -12.80 0.10
N SER A 52 -11.80 -11.86 -0.83
CA SER A 52 -11.28 -11.93 -2.20
C SER A 52 -9.75 -11.79 -2.26
N VAL A 53 -9.14 -10.98 -1.38
CA VAL A 53 -7.69 -10.74 -1.40
C VAL A 53 -6.87 -11.82 -0.68
N ARG A 54 -7.52 -12.74 0.06
CA ARG A 54 -6.85 -13.76 0.87
C ARG A 54 -5.90 -14.64 0.05
N GLU A 55 -6.35 -15.21 -1.05
CA GLU A 55 -5.52 -16.10 -1.89
C GLU A 55 -4.31 -15.35 -2.46
N TRP A 56 -4.54 -14.14 -2.99
CA TRP A 56 -3.48 -13.26 -3.46
C TRP A 56 -2.44 -12.99 -2.37
N SER A 57 -2.88 -12.71 -1.12
CA SER A 57 -1.97 -12.38 -0.02
C SER A 57 -1.06 -13.56 0.35
N LEU A 58 -1.57 -14.79 0.23
CA LEU A 58 -0.81 -16.00 0.49
C LEU A 58 0.29 -16.19 -0.56
N GLU A 59 -0.02 -15.99 -1.84
CA GLU A 59 0.96 -16.06 -2.93
C GLU A 59 2.00 -14.93 -2.83
N HIS A 60 1.53 -13.71 -2.53
CA HIS A 60 2.39 -12.53 -2.36
C HIS A 60 3.40 -12.72 -1.22
N SER A 61 2.96 -13.30 -0.10
CA SER A 61 3.82 -13.58 1.05
C SER A 61 4.99 -14.53 0.75
N LYS A 62 4.83 -15.40 -0.25
CA LYS A 62 5.85 -16.38 -0.67
C LYS A 62 6.76 -15.87 -1.78
N SER A 63 6.28 -14.91 -2.58
CA SER A 63 6.93 -14.48 -3.83
C SER A 63 7.64 -13.14 -3.72
N VAL A 64 7.24 -12.28 -2.78
CA VAL A 64 7.76 -10.91 -2.66
C VAL A 64 8.54 -10.71 -1.37
N TRP A 65 9.73 -10.12 -1.50
CA TRP A 65 10.60 -9.79 -0.38
C TRP A 65 10.74 -8.27 -0.22
N SER A 66 10.68 -7.78 1.01
CA SER A 66 10.98 -6.39 1.38
C SER A 66 12.20 -6.33 2.29
N THR A 67 13.01 -5.28 2.11
CA THR A 67 14.12 -4.97 3.02
C THR A 67 13.63 -4.27 4.29
N ALA A 68 12.39 -3.74 4.29
CA ALA A 68 11.73 -3.20 5.47
C ALA A 68 11.20 -4.35 6.34
N ASN A 69 11.83 -4.56 7.50
CA ASN A 69 11.54 -5.69 8.38
C ASN A 69 10.07 -5.75 8.84
N LEU A 70 9.47 -4.61 9.19
CA LEU A 70 8.08 -4.55 9.64
C LEU A 70 7.10 -4.88 8.51
N GLU A 71 7.32 -4.34 7.31
CA GLU A 71 6.51 -4.63 6.12
C GLU A 71 6.61 -6.12 5.74
N GLN A 72 7.80 -6.71 5.81
CA GLN A 72 7.99 -8.14 5.54
C GLN A 72 7.27 -9.02 6.57
N GLN A 73 7.35 -8.68 7.86
CA GLN A 73 6.61 -9.41 8.91
C GLN A 73 5.10 -9.28 8.72
N ALA A 74 4.60 -8.07 8.43
CA ALA A 74 3.20 -7.83 8.14
C ALA A 74 2.73 -8.61 6.91
N ARG A 75 3.53 -8.68 5.84
CA ARG A 75 3.25 -9.46 4.63
C ARG A 75 3.06 -10.96 4.94
N VAL A 76 3.91 -11.52 5.80
CA VAL A 76 3.81 -12.94 6.20
C VAL A 76 2.60 -13.18 7.09
N PHE A 77 2.25 -12.22 7.94
CA PHE A 77 1.12 -12.35 8.85
C PHE A 77 -0.25 -12.08 8.19
N LEU A 78 -0.31 -11.18 7.21
CA LEU A 78 -1.51 -10.76 6.49
C LEU A 78 -2.44 -11.93 6.06
N PRO A 79 -1.96 -13.00 5.40
CA PRO A 79 -2.83 -14.10 5.00
C PRO A 79 -3.50 -14.81 6.19
N ILE A 80 -2.81 -14.91 7.34
CA ILE A 80 -3.33 -15.52 8.56
C ILE A 80 -4.43 -14.64 9.15
N TRP A 81 -4.22 -13.32 9.16
CA TRP A 81 -5.21 -12.37 9.66
C TRP A 81 -6.48 -12.34 8.80
N LEU A 82 -6.33 -12.43 7.48
CA LEU A 82 -7.45 -12.51 6.53
C LEU A 82 -8.28 -13.80 6.64
N GLU A 83 -7.78 -14.86 7.28
CA GLU A 83 -8.58 -16.08 7.50
C GLU A 83 -9.78 -15.86 8.41
N GLY A 84 -9.70 -14.85 9.28
CA GLY A 84 -10.82 -14.45 10.16
C GLY A 84 -11.97 -13.78 9.41
N ALA A 85 -11.75 -13.31 8.18
CA ALA A 85 -12.79 -12.64 7.39
C ALA A 85 -13.83 -13.65 6.89
N THR A 86 -15.09 -13.39 7.20
CA THR A 86 -16.24 -14.16 6.69
C THR A 86 -17.22 -13.25 5.97
N TYR A 87 -17.89 -13.76 4.93
CA TYR A 87 -18.89 -12.99 4.17
C TYR A 87 -20.09 -12.53 5.03
N ASP A 88 -20.37 -13.25 6.13
CA ASP A 88 -21.49 -13.02 7.05
C ASP A 88 -21.12 -12.14 8.27
N SER A 89 -19.89 -11.62 8.33
CA SER A 89 -19.49 -10.75 9.45
C SER A 89 -20.22 -9.40 9.41
N ASP A 90 -20.67 -8.95 10.59
CA ASP A 90 -21.35 -7.68 10.81
C ASP A 90 -20.69 -6.52 10.05
N SER A 91 -21.52 -5.58 9.60
CA SER A 91 -21.26 -4.55 8.57
C SER A 91 -20.26 -3.45 8.96
N TYR A 92 -19.21 -3.75 9.70
CA TYR A 92 -18.16 -2.80 10.04
C TYR A 92 -17.01 -2.88 9.05
N ILE A 93 -16.35 -1.73 8.86
CA ILE A 93 -15.17 -1.59 8.01
C ILE A 93 -13.95 -1.61 8.91
N THR A 94 -13.02 -2.53 8.67
CA THR A 94 -11.78 -2.60 9.45
C THR A 94 -10.76 -1.59 8.93
N LEU A 95 -10.21 -0.80 9.85
CA LEU A 95 -9.02 0.00 9.59
C LEU A 95 -7.79 -0.85 9.92
N ILE A 96 -6.97 -1.12 8.90
CA ILE A 96 -5.72 -1.87 9.04
C ILE A 96 -4.59 -0.98 9.54
N ASP A 97 -3.60 -1.61 10.16
CA ASP A 97 -2.40 -0.91 10.61
C ASP A 97 -1.49 -0.50 9.44
N LEU A 98 -0.54 0.39 9.71
CA LEU A 98 0.33 0.95 8.69
C LEU A 98 1.18 -0.12 7.96
N PRO A 99 1.80 -1.11 8.66
CA PRO A 99 2.59 -2.13 7.96
C PRO A 99 1.79 -3.01 7.01
N MET A 100 0.59 -3.49 7.37
CA MET A 100 -0.26 -4.23 6.42
C MET A 100 -0.71 -3.35 5.27
N ARG A 101 -1.01 -2.08 5.57
CA ARG A 101 -1.42 -1.10 4.57
C ARG A 101 -0.32 -0.83 3.55
N GLN A 102 0.94 -0.78 3.97
CA GLN A 102 2.10 -0.68 3.07
C GLN A 102 2.24 -1.88 2.12
N VAL A 103 1.77 -3.06 2.53
CA VAL A 103 1.74 -4.25 1.65
C VAL A 103 0.62 -4.15 0.62
N LEU A 104 -0.55 -3.65 1.00
CA LEU A 104 -1.76 -3.68 0.16
C LEU A 104 -1.92 -2.46 -0.76
N VAL A 105 -1.67 -1.24 -0.27
CA VAL A 105 -1.94 0.01 -1.00
C VAL A 105 -1.25 0.08 -2.37
N PRO A 106 -0.01 -0.40 -2.57
CA PRO A 106 0.62 -0.41 -3.90
C PRO A 106 -0.16 -1.18 -4.97
N TYR A 107 -1.03 -2.13 -4.56
CA TYR A 107 -1.82 -2.98 -5.44
C TYR A 107 -3.28 -2.51 -5.58
N THR A 108 -3.60 -1.29 -5.11
CA THR A 108 -4.97 -0.75 -5.17
C THR A 108 -5.55 -0.82 -6.57
N TYR A 109 -4.81 -0.41 -7.61
CA TYR A 109 -5.30 -0.48 -8.98
C TYR A 109 -5.54 -1.92 -9.46
N ASP A 110 -4.63 -2.85 -9.12
CA ASP A 110 -4.79 -4.27 -9.48
C ASP A 110 -6.03 -4.89 -8.83
N PHE A 111 -6.29 -4.55 -7.56
CA PHE A 111 -7.50 -5.01 -6.86
C PHE A 111 -8.77 -4.43 -7.47
N TYR A 112 -8.71 -3.19 -7.96
CA TYR A 112 -9.82 -2.58 -8.69
C TYR A 112 -10.09 -3.34 -9.99
N LEU A 113 -9.06 -3.61 -10.81
CA LEU A 113 -9.21 -4.38 -12.06
C LEU A 113 -9.76 -5.79 -11.83
N LYS A 114 -9.50 -6.40 -10.67
CA LYS A 114 -10.04 -7.70 -10.28
C LYS A 114 -11.46 -7.65 -9.73
N GLY A 115 -12.03 -6.45 -9.54
CA GLY A 115 -13.36 -6.27 -8.93
C GLY A 115 -13.39 -6.53 -7.43
N TRP A 116 -12.25 -6.42 -6.74
CA TRP A 116 -12.13 -6.67 -5.29
C TRP A 116 -12.25 -5.38 -4.46
N LEU A 117 -12.32 -4.23 -5.12
CA LEU A 117 -12.48 -2.92 -4.49
C LEU A 117 -13.85 -2.33 -4.78
N SER A 118 -14.47 -1.76 -3.74
CA SER A 118 -15.58 -0.83 -3.85
C SER A 118 -15.12 0.56 -3.45
N VAL A 119 -15.53 1.59 -4.19
CA VAL A 119 -15.05 2.95 -3.96
C VAL A 119 -16.20 3.87 -3.54
N TYR A 120 -16.04 4.51 -2.39
CA TYR A 120 -16.98 5.48 -1.87
C TYR A 120 -16.57 6.90 -2.24
N CYS A 121 -17.45 7.59 -2.96
CA CYS A 121 -17.27 9.00 -3.28
C CYS A 121 -17.98 9.85 -2.21
N HIS A 122 -17.22 10.60 -1.41
CA HIS A 122 -17.78 11.46 -0.36
C HIS A 122 -18.63 12.61 -0.91
N GLN A 123 -18.29 13.13 -2.10
CA GLN A 123 -19.07 14.20 -2.74
C GLN A 123 -20.42 13.70 -3.26
N CYS A 124 -20.47 12.47 -3.81
CA CYS A 124 -21.73 11.86 -4.25
C CYS A 124 -22.49 11.14 -3.12
N SER A 125 -21.85 10.91 -1.98
CA SER A 125 -22.37 10.11 -0.87
C SER A 125 -22.81 8.70 -1.28
N LYS A 126 -22.11 8.06 -2.21
CA LYS A 126 -22.47 6.71 -2.70
C LYS A 126 -21.25 5.88 -3.12
N PHE A 127 -21.48 4.57 -3.16
CA PHE A 127 -20.53 3.60 -3.66
C PHE A 127 -20.58 3.50 -5.18
N TYR A 128 -19.41 3.20 -5.75
CA TYR A 128 -19.21 2.89 -7.14
C TYR A 128 -18.33 1.65 -7.26
N ASP A 129 -18.70 0.79 -8.19
CA ASP A 129 -17.91 -0.39 -8.59
C ASP A 129 -17.05 -0.10 -9.83
N THR A 130 -17.18 1.11 -10.38
CA THR A 130 -16.43 1.58 -11.54
C THR A 130 -15.74 2.90 -11.26
N LEU A 131 -14.52 3.03 -11.76
CA LEU A 131 -13.71 4.23 -11.80
C LEU A 131 -13.55 4.68 -13.25
N VAL A 132 -13.52 5.98 -13.45
CA VAL A 132 -13.06 6.58 -14.70
C VAL A 132 -11.59 6.92 -14.51
N ASP A 133 -10.75 6.20 -15.23
CA ASP A 133 -9.30 6.36 -15.19
C ASP A 133 -8.87 7.43 -16.20
N ASN A 134 -8.17 8.44 -15.70
CA ASN A 134 -7.74 9.60 -16.46
C ASN A 134 -6.23 9.81 -16.25
N ASP A 135 -5.44 9.19 -17.13
CA ASP A 135 -4.02 9.46 -17.24
C ASP A 135 -3.78 10.68 -18.15
N HIS A 136 -3.20 11.73 -17.58
CA HIS A 136 -2.98 13.00 -18.27
C HIS A 136 -1.56 13.55 -18.06
N SER A 137 -1.19 14.53 -18.88
CA SER A 137 0.04 15.33 -18.72
C SER A 137 1.35 14.55 -18.81
N HIS A 138 1.42 13.51 -19.65
CA HIS A 138 2.66 12.77 -19.90
C HIS A 138 3.69 13.69 -20.58
N GLN A 139 4.71 14.09 -19.82
CA GLN A 139 5.81 14.92 -20.30
C GLN A 139 7.14 14.19 -20.09
N LYS A 140 7.99 14.21 -21.10
CA LYS A 140 9.35 13.68 -21.03
C LYS A 140 10.34 14.78 -21.41
N VAL A 141 11.17 15.20 -20.45
CA VAL A 141 12.21 16.21 -20.64
C VAL A 141 13.54 15.61 -20.26
N GLY A 142 14.37 15.30 -21.26
CA GLY A 142 15.67 14.65 -21.06
C GLY A 142 15.52 13.27 -20.40
N HIS A 143 16.06 13.14 -19.19
CA HIS A 143 15.99 11.92 -18.37
C HIS A 143 14.86 11.96 -17.32
N THR A 144 13.98 12.95 -17.38
CA THR A 144 12.84 13.07 -16.47
C THR A 144 11.54 12.77 -17.23
N SER A 145 10.69 11.92 -16.65
CA SER A 145 9.33 11.65 -17.11
C SER A 145 8.35 11.99 -15.99
N ASN A 146 7.34 12.81 -16.31
CA ASN A 146 6.28 13.21 -15.39
C ASN A 146 4.92 12.87 -15.96
N TRP A 147 3.98 12.47 -15.11
CA TRP A 147 2.57 12.29 -15.47
C TRP A 147 1.69 12.47 -14.22
N THR A 148 0.41 12.72 -14.46
CA THR A 148 -0.60 12.83 -13.41
C THR A 148 -1.57 11.68 -13.56
N GLU A 149 -1.74 10.93 -12.47
CA GLU A 149 -2.69 9.84 -12.34
C GLU A 149 -3.93 10.37 -11.58
N GLU A 150 -5.08 10.38 -12.25
CA GLU A 150 -6.35 10.76 -11.64
C GLU A 150 -7.40 9.67 -11.80
N TRP A 151 -8.04 9.30 -10.69
CA TRP A 151 -9.21 8.41 -10.73
C TRP A 151 -10.44 9.20 -10.33
N LEU A 152 -11.46 9.17 -11.19
CA LEU A 152 -12.70 9.89 -11.00
C LEU A 152 -13.85 8.92 -10.72
N CYS A 153 -14.85 9.38 -9.99
CA CYS A 153 -16.13 8.70 -9.98
C CYS A 153 -16.87 8.91 -11.32
N PRO A 154 -17.86 8.09 -11.67
CA PRO A 154 -18.71 8.29 -12.86
C PRO A 154 -19.42 9.65 -12.96
N SER A 155 -19.47 10.42 -11.86
CA SER A 155 -19.99 11.80 -11.86
C SER A 155 -18.92 12.88 -12.06
N GLY A 156 -17.65 12.48 -12.24
CA GLY A 156 -16.52 13.38 -12.53
C GLY A 156 -15.77 13.92 -11.31
N HIS A 157 -16.11 13.50 -10.08
CA HIS A 157 -15.37 13.93 -8.88
C HIS A 157 -14.07 13.15 -8.73
N ILE A 158 -13.00 13.85 -8.36
CA ILE A 158 -11.68 13.26 -8.12
C ILE A 158 -11.73 12.39 -6.85
N LEU A 159 -11.35 11.12 -6.98
CA LEU A 159 -11.25 10.12 -5.92
C LEU A 159 -9.79 9.83 -5.55
N HIS A 160 -8.89 9.90 -6.53
CA HIS A 160 -7.45 9.79 -6.36
C HIS A 160 -6.75 10.81 -7.27
N HIS A 161 -5.70 11.45 -6.78
CA HIS A 161 -4.82 12.31 -7.56
C HIS A 161 -3.39 12.12 -7.08
N LYS A 162 -2.49 11.83 -8.02
CA LYS A 162 -1.07 11.70 -7.73
C LYS A 162 -0.22 12.19 -8.89
N GLU A 163 0.62 13.18 -8.61
CA GLU A 163 1.70 13.58 -9.52
C GLU A 163 2.86 12.61 -9.39
N GLN A 164 3.34 12.10 -10.52
CA GLN A 164 4.50 11.20 -10.59
C GLN A 164 5.64 11.90 -11.31
N GLU A 165 6.85 11.68 -10.81
CA GLU A 165 8.09 12.08 -11.46
C GLU A 165 9.10 10.92 -11.36
N VAL A 166 9.63 10.51 -12.52
CA VAL A 166 10.69 9.52 -12.61
C VAL A 166 11.92 10.16 -13.24
N ARG A 167 13.05 10.06 -12.55
CA ARG A 167 14.36 10.48 -13.06
C ARG A 167 15.23 9.27 -13.37
N TRP A 168 15.54 9.08 -14.65
CA TRP A 168 16.41 8.01 -15.11
C TRP A 168 17.88 8.36 -14.81
N ILE A 169 18.51 7.60 -13.92
CA ILE A 169 19.95 7.73 -13.66
C ILE A 169 20.69 6.77 -14.60
N VAL A 170 21.22 7.29 -15.70
CA VAL A 170 22.02 6.51 -16.65
C VAL A 170 23.50 6.57 -16.24
N ARG A 171 24.06 5.46 -15.76
CA ARG A 171 25.51 5.33 -15.57
C ARG A 171 26.16 5.03 -16.92
N LYS A 172 27.02 5.93 -17.41
CA LYS A 172 27.91 5.61 -18.54
C LYS A 172 28.97 4.63 -18.04
N THR A 173 28.88 3.37 -18.45
CA THR A 173 30.04 2.47 -18.42
C THR A 173 31.05 3.00 -19.42
N LYS A 174 32.25 3.36 -18.97
CA LYS A 174 33.38 3.56 -19.89
C LYS A 174 33.62 2.20 -20.56
N GLN A 175 33.54 2.17 -21.89
CA GLN A 175 34.17 1.11 -22.66
C GLN A 175 35.68 1.37 -22.61
N ASP A 176 36.42 0.38 -22.13
CA ASP A 176 37.88 0.32 -22.21
C ASP A 176 38.35 0.12 -23.66
#